data_AF-C9RI04-F1
#
_entry.id   AF-C9RI04-F1
#
_cell.length_a   1.000
_cell.length_b   1.000
_cell.length_c   1.000
_cell.angle_alpha   90.00
_cell.angle_beta   90.00
_cell.angle_gamma   90.00
#
_symmetry.space_group_name_H-M   'P 1'
#
loop_
_entity.id
_entity.type
_entity.pdbx_description
1 polymer ?
#
loop_
_entity_poly.entity_id
_entity_poly.type
_entity_poly.pdbx_seq_one_letter_code
_entity_poly.pdbx_strand_id
1 'polypeptide(L)'
;MEIFKLLRKDEKMLYLMFIGMVMFLFIFIPFLRFKMVGSDHTINAYPSLSAVCGLLLGPIYGFLAIFLVDLTYFILNPKAFYFGIYSLIPPILSVIAAGALCEGKWKYSALILIVGLILFYSTDVGREVFYHPFLTILALILILLLRDKVSKMLFSKNFEEVVVGATVLSFSSVMVDHLYGSILGIVYLHIPAKDYIAVIPEFIKERIIMTIIGAFFVILMIETSKCFLKNAKELRGKLLRSYIDEEVKYRSTQTSNINRELLEKYNVRIPSEDEQKEILKSIVEVMIVNNKKGED
;
A
#
# COMPACT_ATOMS: atom_id res chain seq x y z
N MET A 1 -2.36 -6.01 -13.88
CA MET A 1 -3.24 -4.83 -13.99
C MET A 1 -3.47 -4.30 -12.59
N GLU A 2 -3.10 -3.05 -12.31
CA GLU A 2 -3.34 -2.40 -11.01
C GLU A 2 -4.82 -2.07 -10.85
N ILE A 3 -5.65 -3.10 -10.61
CA ILE A 3 -7.11 -3.01 -10.59
C ILE A 3 -7.62 -1.86 -9.72
N PHE A 4 -7.05 -1.71 -8.52
CA PHE A 4 -7.50 -0.69 -7.58
C PHE A 4 -7.21 0.74 -8.08
N LYS A 5 -6.09 0.96 -8.78
CA LYS A 5 -5.79 2.27 -9.38
C LYS A 5 -6.84 2.65 -10.42
N LEU A 6 -7.33 1.69 -11.20
CA LEU A 6 -8.40 1.90 -12.18
C LEU A 6 -9.76 2.10 -11.49
N LEU A 7 -10.07 1.32 -10.46
CA LEU A 7 -11.31 1.46 -9.69
C LEU A 7 -11.42 2.85 -9.03
N ARG A 8 -10.30 3.40 -8.53
CA ARG A 8 -10.26 4.74 -7.92
C ARG A 8 -10.58 5.88 -8.90
N LYS A 9 -10.57 5.65 -10.21
CA LYS A 9 -10.97 6.66 -11.20
C LYS A 9 -12.48 6.87 -11.27
N ASP A 10 -13.25 5.85 -10.88
CA ASP A 10 -14.69 5.98 -10.76
C ASP A 10 -15.00 6.55 -9.37
N GLU A 11 -15.54 7.77 -9.33
CA GLU A 11 -15.80 8.49 -8.08
C GLU A 11 -16.75 7.72 -7.14
N LYS A 12 -17.74 7.00 -7.70
CA LYS A 12 -18.70 6.24 -6.90
C LYS A 12 -18.02 5.02 -6.27
N MET A 13 -17.20 4.32 -7.04
CA MET A 13 -16.42 3.19 -6.53
C MET A 13 -15.41 3.65 -5.48
N LEU A 14 -14.69 4.74 -5.73
CA LEU A 14 -13.77 5.34 -4.77
C LEU A 14 -14.49 5.69 -3.46
N TYR A 15 -15.66 6.34 -3.54
CA TYR A 15 -16.46 6.70 -2.37
C TYR A 15 -16.92 5.48 -1.57
N LEU A 16 -17.42 4.43 -2.24
CA LEU A 16 -17.82 3.17 -1.59
C LEU A 16 -16.62 2.46 -0.93
N MET A 17 -15.49 2.38 -1.63
CA MET A 17 -14.26 1.81 -1.09
C MET A 17 -13.78 2.61 0.13
N PHE A 18 -13.87 3.94 0.07
CA PHE A 18 -13.48 4.83 1.17
C PHE A 18 -14.35 4.58 2.41
N ILE A 19 -15.67 4.61 2.28
CA ILE A 19 -16.60 4.35 3.39
C ILE A 19 -16.40 2.94 3.94
N GLY A 20 -16.32 1.93 3.06
CA GLY A 20 -16.07 0.55 3.43
C GLY A 20 -14.81 0.39 4.27
N MET A 21 -13.72 1.03 3.84
CA MET A 21 -12.44 1.00 4.56
C MET A 21 -12.54 1.70 5.92
N VAL A 22 -13.15 2.88 5.98
CA VAL A 22 -13.35 3.63 7.24
C VAL A 22 -14.13 2.77 8.25
N MET A 23 -15.25 2.17 7.83
CA MET A 23 -16.04 1.28 8.70
C MET A 23 -15.23 0.07 9.16
N PHE A 24 -14.49 -0.57 8.25
CA PHE A 24 -13.67 -1.73 8.58
C PHE A 24 -12.57 -1.39 9.59
N LEU A 25 -11.90 -0.24 9.44
CA LEU A 25 -10.91 0.23 10.40
C LEU A 25 -11.52 0.43 11.80
N PHE A 26 -12.67 1.10 11.91
CA PHE A 26 -13.34 1.29 13.20
C PHE A 26 -13.69 -0.02 13.92
N ILE A 27 -14.17 -1.02 13.16
CA ILE A 27 -14.47 -2.34 13.71
C ILE A 27 -13.20 -3.05 14.18
N PHE A 28 -12.08 -2.84 13.51
CA PHE A 28 -10.83 -3.54 13.80
C PHE A 28 -10.00 -2.93 14.94
N ILE A 29 -10.10 -1.62 15.18
CA ILE A 29 -9.35 -0.94 16.26
C ILE A 29 -9.43 -1.65 17.64
N PRO A 30 -10.59 -2.11 18.14
CA PRO A 30 -10.66 -2.79 19.43
C PRO A 30 -10.17 -4.24 19.40
N PHE A 31 -9.92 -4.83 18.23
CA PHE A 31 -9.75 -6.29 18.08
C PHE A 31 -8.49 -6.84 18.74
N LEU A 32 -7.35 -6.16 18.58
CA LEU A 32 -6.07 -6.66 19.07
C LEU A 32 -5.24 -5.52 19.67
N ARG A 33 -4.84 -5.70 20.92
CA ARG A 33 -4.09 -4.72 21.71
C ARG A 33 -2.89 -5.37 22.36
N PHE A 34 -1.79 -4.63 22.41
CA PHE A 34 -0.54 -5.03 23.03
C PHE A 34 -0.17 -4.03 24.12
N LYS A 35 0.49 -4.49 25.19
CA LYS A 35 0.97 -3.60 26.24
C LYS A 35 2.26 -2.93 25.76
N MET A 36 2.34 -1.60 25.90
CA MET A 36 3.58 -0.89 25.61
C MET A 36 4.61 -1.16 26.72
N VAL A 37 5.81 -1.60 26.37
CA VAL A 37 6.91 -1.71 27.35
C VAL A 37 7.50 -0.33 27.60
N GLY A 38 7.79 0.00 28.86
CA GLY A 38 8.26 1.33 29.28
C GLY A 38 7.16 2.39 29.42
N SER A 39 5.88 1.99 29.37
CA SER A 39 4.73 2.89 29.46
C SER A 39 3.47 2.16 29.97
N ASP A 40 2.51 2.89 30.53
CA ASP A 40 1.20 2.34 30.93
C ASP A 40 0.18 2.30 29.78
N HIS A 41 0.59 2.72 28.58
CA HIS A 41 -0.26 2.74 27.40
C HIS A 41 -0.41 1.36 26.73
N THR A 42 -1.44 1.24 25.88
CA THR A 42 -1.67 0.06 25.04
C THR A 42 -1.58 0.46 23.57
N ILE A 43 -0.99 -0.42 22.77
CA ILE A 43 -0.81 -0.25 21.34
C ILE A 43 -1.88 -1.08 20.63
N ASN A 44 -2.62 -0.46 19.73
CA ASN A 44 -3.60 -1.16 18.90
C ASN A 44 -2.90 -1.79 17.69
N ALA A 45 -3.37 -2.96 17.25
CA ALA A 45 -2.81 -3.66 16.09
C ALA A 45 -3.38 -3.22 14.74
N TYR A 46 -4.24 -2.19 14.71
CA TYR A 46 -4.78 -1.67 13.46
C TYR A 46 -3.73 -1.19 12.43
N PRO A 47 -2.46 -0.87 12.78
CA PRO A 47 -1.44 -0.63 11.77
C PRO A 47 -1.22 -1.81 10.81
N SER A 48 -1.59 -3.04 11.20
CA SER A 48 -1.64 -4.20 10.31
C SER A 48 -2.56 -4.00 9.08
N LEU A 49 -3.54 -3.11 9.17
CA LEU A 49 -4.46 -2.78 8.08
C LEU A 49 -3.94 -1.67 7.15
N SER A 50 -2.80 -1.05 7.46
CA SER A 50 -2.23 0.02 6.64
C SER A 50 -1.92 -0.44 5.21
N ALA A 51 -1.44 -1.68 5.07
CA ALA A 51 -1.22 -2.32 3.78
C ALA A 51 -2.50 -2.47 2.95
N VAL A 52 -3.61 -2.84 3.59
CA VAL A 52 -4.93 -2.98 2.95
C VAL A 52 -5.45 -1.61 2.53
N CYS A 53 -5.36 -0.62 3.42
CA CYS A 53 -5.76 0.75 3.16
C CYS A 53 -4.97 1.33 1.97
N GLY A 54 -3.64 1.18 1.98
CA GLY A 54 -2.77 1.61 0.89
C GLY A 54 -3.04 0.89 -0.44
N LEU A 55 -3.32 -0.42 -0.41
CA LEU A 55 -3.70 -1.19 -1.60
C LEU A 55 -4.98 -0.65 -2.26
N LEU A 56 -6.04 -0.53 -1.47
CA LEU A 56 -7.38 -0.16 -1.96
C LEU A 56 -7.44 1.32 -2.36
N LEU A 57 -6.96 2.21 -1.48
CA LEU A 57 -7.17 3.65 -1.60
C LEU A 57 -5.94 4.40 -2.14
N GLY A 58 -4.79 3.73 -2.26
CA GLY A 58 -3.55 4.39 -2.65
C GLY A 58 -3.02 5.31 -1.54
N PRO A 59 -1.92 6.05 -1.81
CA PRO A 59 -1.25 6.84 -0.79
C PRO A 59 -2.07 8.04 -0.32
N ILE A 60 -2.85 8.67 -1.20
CA ILE A 60 -3.59 9.91 -0.90
C ILE A 60 -4.90 9.61 -0.17
N TYR A 61 -5.79 8.81 -0.77
CA TYR A 61 -7.08 8.53 -0.14
C TYR A 61 -6.94 7.60 1.07
N GLY A 62 -5.91 6.74 1.08
CA GLY A 62 -5.59 5.94 2.25
C GLY A 62 -5.17 6.81 3.44
N PHE A 63 -4.34 7.83 3.20
CA PHE A 63 -4.00 8.84 4.20
C PHE A 63 -5.26 9.52 4.75
N LEU A 64 -6.18 9.96 3.89
CA LEU A 64 -7.41 10.63 4.33
C LEU A 64 -8.30 9.70 5.17
N ALA A 65 -8.40 8.42 4.78
CA ALA A 65 -9.18 7.44 5.52
C ALA A 65 -8.62 7.20 6.92
N ILE A 66 -7.30 6.97 7.03
CA ILE A 66 -6.67 6.71 8.32
C ILE A 66 -6.65 7.96 9.21
N PHE A 67 -6.42 9.13 8.63
CA PHE A 67 -6.49 10.40 9.35
C PHE A 67 -7.89 10.63 9.94
N LEU A 68 -8.95 10.41 9.17
CA LEU A 68 -10.32 10.58 9.64
C LEU A 68 -10.67 9.60 10.76
N VAL A 69 -10.33 8.32 10.56
CA VAL A 69 -10.59 7.26 11.55
C VAL A 69 -9.85 7.53 12.85
N ASP A 70 -8.55 7.79 12.77
CA ASP A 70 -7.72 7.97 13.96
C ASP A 70 -8.09 9.26 14.69
N LEU A 71 -8.31 10.36 13.98
CA LEU A 71 -8.76 11.62 14.58
C LEU A 71 -10.09 11.42 15.33
N THR A 72 -11.06 10.76 14.71
CA THR A 72 -12.35 10.48 15.33
C THR A 72 -12.21 9.53 16.52
N TYR A 73 -11.47 8.44 16.34
CA TYR A 73 -11.23 7.46 17.40
C TYR A 73 -10.56 8.10 18.62
N PHE A 74 -9.62 9.01 18.38
CA PHE A 74 -8.92 9.71 19.45
C PHE A 74 -9.75 10.80 20.12
N ILE A 75 -10.64 11.49 19.39
CA ILE A 75 -11.65 12.38 20.00
C ILE A 75 -12.54 11.59 20.97
N LEU A 76 -12.94 10.37 20.58
CA LEU A 76 -13.77 9.50 21.41
C LEU A 76 -12.98 8.83 22.55
N ASN A 77 -11.67 8.62 22.38
CA ASN A 77 -10.80 7.95 23.34
C ASN A 77 -9.50 8.74 23.56
N PRO A 78 -9.53 9.87 24.30
CA PRO A 78 -8.35 10.73 24.45
C PRO A 78 -7.11 10.03 25.04
N LYS A 79 -7.30 8.97 25.82
CA LYS A 79 -6.19 8.15 26.37
C LYS A 79 -5.40 7.38 25.29
N ALA A 80 -5.94 7.28 24.08
CA ALA A 80 -5.24 6.70 22.93
C ALA A 80 -4.27 7.69 22.26
N PHE A 81 -4.32 8.99 22.59
CA PHE A 81 -3.33 10.01 22.20
C PHE A 81 -2.07 9.93 23.08
N TYR A 82 -1.36 8.80 23.08
CA TYR A 82 -0.16 8.67 23.92
C TYR A 82 1.02 9.56 23.47
N PHE A 83 0.97 10.15 22.26
CA PHE A 83 1.90 11.18 21.80
C PHE A 83 1.21 12.53 21.50
N GLY A 84 0.00 12.76 22.04
CA GLY A 84 -0.84 13.88 21.60
C GLY A 84 -1.12 13.81 20.09
N ILE A 85 -1.32 14.95 19.42
CA ILE A 85 -1.63 14.99 17.98
C ILE A 85 -0.65 14.22 17.09
N TYR A 86 0.60 14.05 17.54
CA TYR A 86 1.65 13.31 16.83
C TYR A 86 1.40 11.80 16.77
N SER A 87 0.49 11.24 17.57
CA SER A 87 0.04 9.85 17.44
C SER A 87 -0.54 9.52 16.06
N LEU A 88 -0.91 10.52 15.26
CA LEU A 88 -1.37 10.35 13.89
C LEU A 88 -0.22 10.06 12.91
N ILE A 89 1.03 10.43 13.22
CA ILE A 89 2.15 10.33 12.26
C ILE A 89 2.46 8.87 11.86
N PRO A 90 2.66 7.93 12.81
CA PRO A 90 3.01 6.56 12.46
C PRO A 90 2.02 5.86 11.51
N PRO A 91 0.70 5.85 11.77
CA PRO A 91 -0.27 5.18 10.90
C PRO A 91 -0.41 5.89 9.55
N ILE A 92 -0.32 7.23 9.50
CA ILE A 92 -0.35 8.00 8.25
C ILE A 92 0.83 7.63 7.33
N LEU A 93 2.05 7.67 7.86
CA LEU A 93 3.24 7.36 7.08
C LEU A 93 3.25 5.90 6.63
N SER A 94 2.73 4.99 7.47
CA SER A 94 2.56 3.58 7.12
C SER A 94 1.65 3.38 5.91
N VAL A 95 0.48 4.03 5.89
CA VAL A 95 -0.46 3.96 4.76
C VAL A 95 0.10 4.61 3.50
N ILE A 96 0.76 5.78 3.62
CA ILE A 96 1.40 6.44 2.48
C ILE A 96 2.49 5.55 1.89
N ALA A 97 3.34 4.96 2.72
CA ALA A 97 4.40 4.05 2.28
C ALA A 97 3.83 2.81 1.61
N ALA A 98 2.78 2.20 2.16
CA ALA A 98 2.10 1.06 1.57
C ALA A 98 1.47 1.41 0.21
N GLY A 99 0.70 2.51 0.16
CA GLY A 99 0.03 2.94 -1.07
C GLY A 99 1.02 3.29 -2.18
N ALA A 100 2.13 3.95 -1.85
CA ALA A 100 3.19 4.24 -2.82
C ALA A 100 3.85 2.96 -3.35
N LEU A 101 4.06 1.95 -2.49
CA LEU A 101 4.65 0.67 -2.88
C LEU A 101 3.70 -0.14 -3.79
N CYS A 102 2.39 -0.13 -3.49
CA CYS A 102 1.34 -0.72 -4.32
C CYS A 102 1.25 -0.10 -5.72
N GLU A 103 1.51 1.21 -5.85
CA GLU A 103 1.53 1.92 -7.14
C GLU A 103 2.90 1.85 -7.85
N GLY A 104 3.81 0.99 -7.37
CA GLY A 104 5.16 0.84 -7.93
C GLY A 104 6.11 2.02 -7.68
N LYS A 105 5.68 3.03 -6.92
CA LYS A 105 6.46 4.23 -6.58
C LYS A 105 7.35 3.98 -5.34
N TRP A 106 8.10 2.88 -5.37
CA TRP A 106 8.91 2.35 -4.25
C TRP A 106 9.88 3.36 -3.62
N LYS A 107 10.33 4.36 -4.39
CA LYS A 107 11.24 5.41 -3.92
C LYS A 107 10.65 6.22 -2.75
N TYR A 108 9.34 6.49 -2.76
CA TYR A 108 8.71 7.21 -1.64
C TYR A 108 8.68 6.37 -0.37
N SER A 109 8.34 5.08 -0.48
CA SER A 109 8.35 4.15 0.65
C SER A 109 9.77 3.98 1.23
N ALA A 110 10.78 3.86 0.36
CA ALA A 110 12.18 3.81 0.78
C ALA A 110 12.62 5.11 1.45
N LEU A 111 12.25 6.27 0.90
CA LEU A 111 12.58 7.58 1.47
C LEU A 111 12.00 7.75 2.88
N ILE A 112 10.74 7.35 3.09
CA ILE A 112 10.09 7.40 4.41
C ILE A 112 10.88 6.59 5.44
N LEU A 113 11.34 5.38 5.09
CA LEU A 113 12.17 4.56 5.98
C LEU A 113 13.55 5.15 6.20
N ILE A 114 14.21 5.67 5.17
CA ILE A 114 15.54 6.28 5.27
C ILE A 114 15.50 7.50 6.21
N VAL A 115 14.52 8.39 6.02
CA VAL A 115 14.34 9.56 6.89
C VAL A 115 14.09 9.13 8.32
N GLY A 116 13.19 8.16 8.54
CA GLY A 116 12.93 7.65 9.88
C GLY A 116 14.16 7.03 10.55
N LEU A 117 14.97 6.26 9.81
CA LEU A 117 16.21 5.69 10.34
C LEU A 117 17.22 6.78 10.71
N ILE A 118 17.39 7.81 9.87
CA ILE A 118 18.24 8.97 10.19
C ILE A 118 17.76 9.65 11.47
N LEU A 119 16.45 9.87 11.61
CA LEU A 119 15.87 10.48 12.79
C LEU A 119 16.08 9.62 14.04
N PHE A 120 15.86 8.31 13.95
CA PHE A 120 16.10 7.38 15.06
C PHE A 120 17.55 7.42 15.53
N TYR A 121 18.52 7.30 14.61
CA TYR A 121 19.96 7.35 14.92
C TYR A 121 20.46 8.73 15.37
N SER A 122 19.67 9.78 15.16
CA SER A 122 19.97 11.12 15.68
C SER A 122 19.65 11.26 17.17
N THR A 123 18.91 10.33 17.78
CA THR A 123 18.60 10.31 19.22
C THR A 123 19.69 9.64 20.06
N ASP A 124 19.76 9.95 21.35
CA ASP A 124 20.69 9.26 22.28
C ASP A 124 20.38 7.76 22.37
N VAL A 125 19.09 7.41 22.53
CA VAL A 125 18.63 6.02 22.58
C VAL A 125 18.97 5.27 21.30
N GLY A 126 18.78 5.89 20.13
CA GLY A 126 19.09 5.25 18.86
C GLY A 126 20.58 5.03 18.61
N ARG A 127 21.46 5.84 19.24
CA ARG A 127 22.91 5.59 19.23
C ARG A 127 23.31 4.48 20.19
N GLU A 128 22.70 4.44 21.38
CA GLU A 128 22.97 3.41 22.39
C GLU A 128 22.48 2.02 21.95
N VAL A 129 21.27 1.96 21.40
CA VAL A 129 20.63 0.72 20.93
C VAL A 129 20.56 0.69 19.40
N PHE A 130 21.71 0.88 18.75
CA PHE A 130 21.79 1.05 17.29
C PHE A 130 21.25 -0.14 16.48
N TYR A 131 21.19 -1.33 17.08
CA TYR A 131 20.68 -2.55 16.45
C TYR A 131 19.16 -2.72 16.60
N HIS A 132 18.48 -1.91 17.42
CA HIS A 132 17.04 -2.01 17.64
C HIS A 132 16.21 -2.00 16.34
N PRO A 133 16.43 -1.09 15.36
CA PRO A 133 15.61 -1.03 14.15
C PRO A 133 16.00 -2.08 13.09
N PHE A 134 16.55 -3.24 13.46
CA PHE A 134 17.01 -4.26 12.49
C PHE A 134 15.90 -4.77 11.56
N LEU A 135 14.66 -4.94 12.06
CA LEU A 135 13.52 -5.32 11.20
C LEU A 135 13.13 -4.18 10.23
N THR A 136 13.31 -2.93 10.64
CA THR A 136 13.08 -1.77 9.77
C THR A 136 14.14 -1.69 8.68
N ILE A 137 15.40 -1.96 9.00
CA ILE A 137 16.48 -2.08 8.02
C ILE A 137 16.19 -3.21 7.04
N LEU A 138 15.71 -4.36 7.52
CA LEU A 138 15.28 -5.47 6.67
C LEU A 138 14.16 -5.05 5.71
N ALA A 139 13.14 -4.32 6.20
CA ALA A 139 12.08 -3.80 5.33
C ALA A 139 12.63 -2.86 4.25
N LEU A 140 13.55 -1.97 4.60
CA LEU A 140 14.21 -1.09 3.63
C LEU A 140 14.98 -1.91 2.58
N ILE A 141 15.76 -2.90 2.99
CA ILE A 141 16.50 -3.79 2.08
C ILE A 141 15.52 -4.48 1.11
N LEU A 142 14.41 -5.04 1.63
CA LEU A 142 13.40 -5.69 0.79
C LEU A 142 12.81 -4.73 -0.25
N ILE A 143 12.49 -3.49 0.14
CA ILE A 143 11.99 -2.46 -0.79
C ILE A 143 13.05 -2.12 -1.84
N LEU A 144 14.33 -1.98 -1.47
CA LEU A 144 15.41 -1.63 -2.41
C LEU A 144 15.75 -2.76 -3.39
N LEU A 145 15.62 -4.02 -2.95
CA LEU A 145 15.84 -5.22 -3.77
C LEU A 145 14.67 -5.50 -4.72
N LEU A 146 13.44 -5.40 -4.22
CA LEU A 146 12.24 -5.74 -4.99
C LEU A 146 11.72 -4.55 -5.81
N ARG A 147 11.85 -3.31 -5.32
CA ARG A 147 11.45 -2.08 -6.03
C ARG A 147 10.00 -2.17 -6.53
N ASP A 148 9.79 -1.92 -7.83
CA ASP A 148 8.50 -2.02 -8.51
C ASP A 148 7.99 -3.47 -8.64
N LYS A 149 8.84 -4.49 -8.39
CA LYS A 149 8.42 -5.90 -8.41
C LYS A 149 7.38 -6.20 -7.33
N VAL A 150 7.35 -5.45 -6.22
CA VAL A 150 6.32 -5.63 -5.18
C VAL A 150 4.92 -5.41 -5.77
N SER A 151 4.70 -4.30 -6.50
CA SER A 151 3.43 -4.05 -7.20
C SER A 151 3.13 -5.16 -8.21
N LYS A 152 4.12 -5.57 -9.01
CA LYS A 152 3.95 -6.64 -10.01
C LYS A 152 3.53 -7.97 -9.37
N MET A 153 4.16 -8.33 -8.26
CA MET A 153 3.86 -9.53 -7.47
C MET A 153 2.43 -9.52 -6.92
N LEU A 154 1.97 -8.39 -6.35
CA LEU A 154 0.61 -8.23 -5.83
C LEU A 154 -0.47 -8.50 -6.89
N PHE A 155 -0.23 -8.08 -8.13
CA PHE A 155 -1.19 -8.24 -9.24
C PHE A 155 -0.82 -9.39 -10.20
N SER A 156 0.01 -10.32 -9.74
CA SER A 156 0.41 -11.50 -10.52
C SER A 156 -0.74 -12.51 -10.65
N LYS A 157 -0.63 -13.35 -11.68
CA LYS A 157 -1.45 -14.55 -11.83
C LYS A 157 -0.95 -15.68 -10.92
N ASN A 158 0.34 -15.69 -10.59
CA ASN A 158 0.92 -16.69 -9.69
C ASN A 158 0.56 -16.33 -8.24
N PHE A 159 -0.14 -17.23 -7.55
CA PHE A 159 -0.56 -17.03 -6.16
C PHE A 159 0.64 -16.89 -5.21
N GLU A 160 1.74 -17.61 -5.43
CA GLU A 160 2.94 -17.52 -4.59
C GLU A 160 3.56 -16.12 -4.65
N GLU A 161 3.59 -15.51 -5.85
CA GLU A 161 4.04 -14.13 -6.03
C GLU A 161 3.13 -13.16 -5.29
N VAL A 162 1.80 -13.36 -5.33
CA VAL A 162 0.84 -12.54 -4.58
C VAL A 162 1.10 -12.64 -3.08
N VAL A 163 1.35 -13.83 -2.55
CA VAL A 163 1.66 -14.05 -1.13
C VAL A 163 2.95 -13.32 -0.73
N VAL A 164 4.01 -13.44 -1.54
CA VAL A 164 5.28 -12.74 -1.28
C VAL A 164 5.09 -11.22 -1.34
N GLY A 165 4.43 -10.71 -2.37
CA GLY A 165 4.14 -9.28 -2.52
C GLY A 165 3.32 -8.73 -1.35
N ALA A 166 2.28 -9.46 -0.93
CA ALA A 166 1.43 -9.10 0.20
C ALA A 166 2.19 -9.09 1.52
N THR A 167 3.07 -10.08 1.74
CA THR A 167 3.90 -10.17 2.93
C THR A 167 4.89 -9.02 3.01
N VAL A 168 5.58 -8.70 1.92
CA VAL A 168 6.53 -7.58 1.85
C VAL A 168 5.82 -6.24 2.06
N LEU A 169 4.66 -6.04 1.43
CA LEU A 169 3.84 -4.84 1.60
C LEU A 169 3.41 -4.66 3.05
N SER A 170 2.85 -5.72 3.65
CA SER A 170 2.39 -5.73 5.03
C SER A 170 3.53 -5.46 6.00
N PHE A 171 4.63 -6.20 5.89
CA PHE A 171 5.82 -6.06 6.71
C PHE A 171 6.38 -4.64 6.64
N SER A 172 6.53 -4.10 5.43
CA SER A 172 7.06 -2.75 5.23
C SER A 172 6.19 -1.69 5.90
N SER A 173 4.86 -1.79 5.77
CA SER A 173 3.93 -0.86 6.42
C SER A 173 4.00 -0.93 7.95
N VAL A 174 4.02 -2.14 8.51
CA VAL A 174 4.13 -2.38 9.96
C VAL A 174 5.46 -1.85 10.51
N MET A 175 6.55 -1.95 9.75
CA MET A 175 7.85 -1.39 10.11
C MET A 175 7.89 0.13 10.07
N VAL A 176 7.23 0.77 9.11
CA VAL A 176 7.11 2.23 9.09
C VAL A 176 6.37 2.72 10.34
N ASP A 177 5.21 2.13 10.64
CA ASP A 177 4.46 2.48 11.85
C ASP A 177 5.31 2.31 13.12
N HIS A 178 5.97 1.17 13.26
CA HIS A 178 6.80 0.89 14.42
C HIS A 178 7.97 1.87 14.56
N LEU A 179 8.69 2.17 13.47
CA LEU A 179 9.84 3.08 13.47
C LEU A 179 9.44 4.48 13.96
N TYR A 180 8.38 5.06 13.39
CA TYR A 180 7.93 6.39 13.78
C TYR A 180 7.29 6.40 15.17
N GLY A 181 6.61 5.33 15.55
CA GLY A 181 6.14 5.13 16.92
C GLY A 181 7.28 5.08 17.93
N SER A 182 8.39 4.42 17.60
CA SER A 182 9.59 4.37 18.45
C SER A 182 10.27 5.74 18.57
N ILE A 183 10.42 6.47 17.46
CA ILE A 183 10.98 7.84 17.49
C ILE A 183 10.16 8.73 18.44
N LEU A 184 8.82 8.67 18.34
CA LEU A 184 7.94 9.41 19.24
C LEU A 184 7.99 8.87 20.68
N GLY A 185 8.15 7.57 20.89
CA GLY A 185 8.38 6.99 22.22
C GLY A 185 9.63 7.54 22.91
N ILE A 186 10.70 7.74 22.15
CA ILE A 186 11.94 8.37 22.66
C ILE A 186 11.69 9.84 22.99
N VAL A 187 11.11 10.60 22.05
CA VAL A 187 11.02 12.07 22.15
C VAL A 187 9.91 12.54 23.10
N TYR A 188 8.73 11.90 23.10
CA TYR A 188 7.58 12.33 23.90
C TYR A 188 7.47 11.61 25.24
N LEU A 189 7.69 10.30 25.23
CA LEU A 189 7.53 9.47 26.43
C LEU A 189 8.85 9.26 27.19
N HIS A 190 9.98 9.74 26.65
CA HIS A 190 11.30 9.62 27.26
C HIS A 190 11.66 8.16 27.60
N ILE A 191 11.21 7.21 26.76
CA ILE A 191 11.46 5.79 26.99
C ILE A 191 12.96 5.52 26.88
N PRO A 192 13.60 4.98 27.94
CA PRO A 192 15.05 4.79 27.98
C PRO A 192 15.50 3.59 27.16
N ALA A 193 16.79 3.57 26.80
CA ALA A 193 17.43 2.50 26.03
C ALA A 193 17.22 1.10 26.64
N LYS A 194 17.25 0.97 27.96
CA LYS A 194 17.00 -0.31 28.66
C LYS A 194 15.65 -0.94 28.31
N ASP A 195 14.61 -0.13 28.10
CA ASP A 195 13.25 -0.62 27.81
C ASP A 195 13.14 -1.04 26.34
N TYR A 196 13.86 -0.33 25.45
CA TYR A 196 14.04 -0.72 24.04
C TYR A 196 14.79 -2.05 23.88
N ILE A 197 15.77 -2.33 24.75
CA ILE A 197 16.46 -3.62 24.77
C ILE A 197 15.54 -4.72 25.29
N ALA A 198 14.81 -4.44 26.37
CA ALA A 198 13.93 -5.41 27.01
C ALA A 198 12.76 -5.85 26.11
N VAL A 199 12.23 -4.94 25.27
CA VAL A 199 11.07 -5.23 24.40
C VAL A 199 11.42 -6.00 23.13
N ILE A 200 12.70 -6.28 22.85
CA ILE A 200 13.12 -6.92 21.59
C ILE A 200 12.34 -8.21 21.28
N PRO A 201 12.25 -9.19 22.19
CA PRO A 201 11.53 -10.44 21.93
C PRO A 201 10.04 -10.21 21.69
N GLU A 202 9.42 -9.31 22.46
CA GLU A 202 7.99 -8.99 22.40
C GLU A 202 7.66 -8.30 21.09
N PHE A 203 8.38 -7.23 20.71
CA PHE A 203 8.05 -6.51 19.49
C PHE A 203 8.26 -7.40 18.26
N ILE A 204 9.28 -8.27 18.21
CA ILE A 204 9.43 -9.22 17.09
C ILE A 204 8.16 -10.06 16.91
N LYS A 205 7.62 -10.63 18.00
CA LYS A 205 6.39 -11.42 17.97
C LYS A 205 5.20 -10.60 17.50
N GLU A 206 5.00 -9.41 18.08
CA GLU A 206 3.92 -8.50 17.71
C GLU A 206 3.98 -8.12 16.22
N ARG A 207 5.16 -7.78 15.72
CA ARG A 207 5.35 -7.36 14.33
C ARG A 207 5.14 -8.49 13.35
N ILE A 208 5.52 -9.72 13.70
CA ILE A 208 5.21 -10.91 12.89
C ILE A 208 3.70 -11.13 12.84
N ILE A 209 3.00 -11.07 13.98
CA ILE A 209 1.54 -11.23 14.05
C ILE A 209 0.84 -10.17 13.19
N MET A 210 1.19 -8.89 13.35
CA MET A 210 0.63 -7.80 12.56
C MET A 210 0.91 -7.96 11.05
N THR A 211 2.11 -8.42 10.70
CA THR A 211 2.49 -8.67 9.31
C THR A 211 1.62 -9.77 8.69
N ILE A 212 1.42 -10.88 9.40
CA ILE A 212 0.59 -12.00 8.95
C ILE A 212 -0.86 -11.56 8.75
N ILE A 213 -1.43 -10.83 9.72
CA ILE A 213 -2.79 -10.29 9.63
C ILE A 213 -2.94 -9.38 8.41
N GLY A 214 -2.02 -8.41 8.23
CA GLY A 214 -2.08 -7.49 7.11
C GLY A 214 -1.92 -8.20 5.77
N ALA A 215 -1.01 -9.17 5.67
CA ALA A 215 -0.80 -9.96 4.46
C ALA A 215 -2.04 -10.79 4.11
N PHE A 216 -2.67 -11.42 5.10
CA PHE A 216 -3.92 -12.16 4.94
C PHE A 216 -5.01 -11.28 4.33
N PHE A 217 -5.24 -10.08 4.88
CA PHE A 217 -6.27 -9.19 4.35
C PHE A 217 -5.92 -8.63 2.96
N VAL A 218 -4.65 -8.35 2.67
CA VAL A 218 -4.21 -7.95 1.33
C VAL A 218 -4.52 -9.05 0.31
N ILE A 219 -4.16 -10.30 0.61
CA ILE A 219 -4.45 -11.46 -0.26
C ILE A 219 -5.96 -11.61 -0.44
N LEU A 220 -6.73 -11.57 0.65
CA LEU A 220 -8.19 -11.67 0.62
C LEU A 220 -8.79 -10.60 -0.30
N MET A 221 -8.35 -9.34 -0.19
CA MET A 221 -8.85 -8.24 -1.04
C MET A 221 -8.48 -8.43 -2.51
N ILE A 222 -7.28 -8.91 -2.81
CA ILE A 222 -6.85 -9.18 -4.18
C ILE A 222 -7.70 -10.30 -4.79
N GLU A 223 -7.86 -11.41 -4.09
CA GLU A 223 -8.58 -12.59 -4.60
C GLU A 223 -10.09 -12.35 -4.71
N THR A 224 -10.69 -11.67 -3.72
CA THR A 224 -12.11 -11.25 -3.81
C THR A 224 -12.33 -10.30 -4.98
N SER A 225 -11.42 -9.35 -5.21
CA SER A 225 -11.50 -8.44 -6.36
C SER A 225 -11.35 -9.17 -7.68
N LYS A 226 -10.43 -10.15 -7.79
CA LYS A 226 -10.30 -11.00 -8.98
C LYS A 226 -11.58 -11.80 -9.25
N CYS A 227 -12.15 -12.41 -8.21
CA CYS A 227 -13.39 -13.16 -8.29
C CYS A 227 -14.57 -12.26 -8.73
N PHE A 228 -14.69 -11.09 -8.10
CA PHE A 228 -15.72 -10.11 -8.44
C PHE A 228 -15.60 -9.65 -9.89
N LEU A 229 -14.40 -9.31 -10.37
CA LEU A 229 -14.17 -8.90 -11.75
C LEU A 229 -14.39 -10.01 -12.78
N LYS A 230 -14.17 -11.26 -12.40
CA LYS A 230 -14.52 -12.40 -13.26
C LYS A 230 -16.03 -12.45 -13.54
N ASN A 231 -16.84 -12.13 -12.52
CA ASN A 231 -18.30 -12.23 -12.59
C ASN A 231 -18.98 -10.94 -13.07
N ALA A 232 -18.41 -9.76 -12.76
CA ALA A 232 -18.95 -8.46 -13.13
C ALA A 232 -18.51 -8.05 -14.56
N LYS A 233 -19.09 -8.72 -15.59
CA LYS A 233 -18.72 -8.54 -17.00
C LYS A 233 -18.74 -7.06 -17.46
N GLU A 234 -19.74 -6.28 -17.01
CA GLU A 234 -19.84 -4.86 -17.34
C GLU A 234 -18.71 -4.02 -16.73
N LEU A 235 -18.44 -4.20 -15.43
CA LEU A 235 -17.36 -3.51 -14.73
C LEU A 235 -15.99 -3.88 -15.32
N ARG A 236 -15.78 -5.15 -15.62
CA ARG A 236 -14.58 -5.63 -16.31
C ARG A 236 -14.39 -4.93 -17.65
N GLY A 237 -15.46 -4.77 -18.43
CA GLY A 237 -15.43 -4.04 -19.70
C GLY A 237 -15.09 -2.56 -19.54
N LYS A 238 -15.65 -1.88 -18.51
CA LYS A 238 -15.28 -0.48 -18.18
C LYS A 238 -13.80 -0.35 -17.80
N LEU A 239 -13.29 -1.26 -16.97
CA LEU A 239 -11.89 -1.26 -16.55
C LEU A 239 -10.92 -1.53 -17.71
N LEU A 240 -11.23 -2.48 -18.59
CA LEU A 240 -10.42 -2.77 -19.77
C LEU A 240 -10.31 -1.56 -20.70
N ARG A 241 -11.43 -0.84 -20.93
CA ARG A 241 -11.42 0.39 -21.71
C ARG A 241 -10.56 1.47 -21.06
N SER A 242 -10.69 1.69 -19.76
CA SER A 242 -9.87 2.66 -19.03
C SER A 242 -8.38 2.30 -19.06
N TYR A 243 -8.04 1.01 -18.98
CA TYR A 243 -6.67 0.52 -19.11
C TYR A 243 -6.09 0.77 -20.50
N ILE A 244 -6.85 0.48 -21.56
CA ILE A 244 -6.44 0.76 -22.95
C ILE A 244 -6.16 2.25 -23.14
N ASP A 245 -7.05 3.11 -22.65
CA ASP A 245 -6.88 4.55 -22.79
C ASP A 245 -5.60 5.05 -22.08
N GLU A 246 -5.24 4.48 -20.91
CA GLU A 246 -3.96 4.78 -20.24
C GLU A 246 -2.74 4.24 -20.99
N GLU A 247 -2.78 2.98 -21.43
CA GLU A 247 -1.65 2.32 -22.07
C GLU A 247 -1.32 2.98 -23.41
N VAL A 248 -2.33 3.36 -24.21
CA VAL A 248 -2.14 4.10 -25.47
C VAL A 248 -1.53 5.48 -25.20
N LYS A 249 -2.05 6.22 -24.22
CA LYS A 249 -1.51 7.54 -23.85
C LYS A 249 -0.07 7.46 -23.33
N TYR A 250 0.26 6.42 -22.57
CA TYR A 250 1.62 6.19 -22.11
C TYR A 250 2.57 5.91 -23.29
N ARG A 251 2.18 5.01 -24.20
CA ARG A 251 2.98 4.69 -25.39
C ARG A 251 3.15 5.85 -26.33
N SER A 252 2.11 6.65 -26.55
CA SER A 252 2.19 7.84 -27.42
C SER A 252 3.19 8.88 -26.90
N THR A 253 3.24 9.04 -25.57
CA THR A 253 4.21 9.90 -24.91
C THR A 253 5.64 9.36 -25.10
N GLN A 254 5.83 8.03 -25.10
CA GLN A 254 7.13 7.39 -25.34
C GLN A 254 7.56 7.39 -26.82
N THR A 255 6.63 7.23 -27.76
CA THR A 255 6.91 7.23 -29.21
C THR A 255 7.38 8.59 -29.72
N SER A 256 7.24 9.67 -28.94
CA SER A 256 7.83 10.98 -29.24
C SER A 256 9.37 10.95 -29.39
N ASN A 257 10.04 9.92 -28.83
CA ASN A 257 11.49 9.69 -28.93
C ASN A 257 11.90 8.75 -30.09
N ILE A 258 10.98 8.35 -30.97
CA ILE A 258 11.31 7.45 -32.09
C ILE A 258 11.94 8.25 -33.23
N ASN A 259 13.04 7.72 -33.77
CA ASN A 259 13.74 8.32 -34.89
C ASN A 259 12.85 8.30 -36.15
N ARG A 260 12.36 9.49 -36.54
CA ARG A 260 11.46 9.67 -37.68
C ARG A 260 12.10 9.29 -39.02
N GLU A 261 13.42 9.45 -39.17
CA GLU A 261 14.12 9.04 -40.39
C GLU A 261 14.07 7.53 -40.62
N LEU A 262 14.11 6.73 -39.56
CA LEU A 262 14.00 5.27 -39.67
C LEU A 262 12.59 4.85 -40.09
N LEU A 263 11.55 5.52 -39.57
CA LEU A 263 10.17 5.23 -39.94
C LEU A 263 9.91 5.54 -41.42
N GLU A 264 10.42 6.67 -41.92
CA GLU A 264 10.33 7.02 -43.34
C GLU A 264 11.13 6.04 -44.21
N LYS A 265 12.36 5.69 -43.81
CA LYS A 265 13.22 4.74 -44.54
C LYS A 265 12.55 3.38 -44.77
N TYR A 266 11.78 2.90 -43.80
CA TYR A 266 11.08 1.61 -43.88
C TYR A 266 9.58 1.74 -44.23
N ASN A 267 9.11 2.95 -44.58
CA ASN A 267 7.70 3.23 -44.88
C ASN A 267 6.73 2.72 -43.78
N VAL A 268 7.15 2.83 -42.51
CA VAL A 268 6.38 2.38 -41.36
C VAL A 268 5.59 3.55 -40.79
N ARG A 269 4.27 3.50 -40.93
CA ARG A 269 3.35 4.47 -40.30
C ARG A 269 2.99 4.00 -38.90
N ILE A 270 3.25 4.84 -37.89
CA ILE A 270 2.72 4.62 -36.54
C ILE A 270 1.25 5.08 -36.54
N PRO A 271 0.29 4.22 -36.16
CA PRO A 271 -1.12 4.62 -36.09
C PRO A 271 -1.32 5.76 -35.09
N SER A 272 -2.26 6.65 -35.36
CA SER A 272 -2.61 7.74 -34.43
C SER A 272 -3.13 7.18 -33.09
N GLU A 273 -3.12 7.99 -32.03
CA GLU A 273 -3.68 7.56 -30.73
C GLU A 273 -5.12 7.06 -30.86
N ASP A 274 -5.92 7.73 -31.68
CA ASP A 274 -7.33 7.38 -31.89
C ASP A 274 -7.47 6.08 -32.69
N GLU A 275 -6.63 5.87 -33.72
CA GLU A 275 -6.57 4.61 -34.46
C GLU A 275 -6.17 3.44 -33.52
N GLN A 276 -5.17 3.64 -32.66
CA GLN A 276 -4.77 2.62 -31.68
C GLN A 276 -5.88 2.30 -30.68
N LYS A 277 -6.60 3.32 -30.19
CA LYS A 277 -7.74 3.14 -29.27
C LYS A 277 -8.89 2.40 -29.94
N GLU A 278 -9.27 2.72 -31.17
CA GLU A 278 -10.34 2.03 -31.88
C GLU A 278 -10.01 0.55 -32.13
N ILE A 279 -8.79 0.26 -32.59
CA ILE A 279 -8.32 -1.11 -32.80
C ILE A 279 -8.41 -1.90 -31.49
N LEU A 280 -7.92 -1.34 -30.39
CA LEU A 280 -7.96 -2.03 -29.10
C LEU A 280 -9.38 -2.16 -28.52
N LYS A 281 -10.24 -1.15 -28.69
CA LYS A 281 -11.65 -1.20 -28.26
C LYS A 281 -12.43 -2.27 -29.01
N SER A 282 -12.28 -2.35 -30.33
CA SER A 282 -12.95 -3.38 -31.14
C SER A 282 -12.53 -4.80 -30.74
N ILE A 283 -11.25 -5.03 -30.43
CA ILE A 283 -10.77 -6.32 -29.92
C ILE A 283 -11.44 -6.66 -28.57
N VAL A 284 -11.55 -5.68 -27.66
CA VAL A 284 -12.21 -5.89 -26.37
C VAL A 284 -13.70 -6.20 -26.53
N GLU A 285 -14.39 -5.51 -27.45
CA GLU A 285 -15.80 -5.78 -27.74
C GLU A 285 -15.99 -7.20 -28.27
N VAL A 286 -15.14 -7.65 -29.19
CA VAL A 286 -15.14 -9.04 -29.69
C VAL A 286 -14.89 -10.04 -28.54
N MET A 287 -13.94 -9.76 -27.64
CA MET A 287 -13.68 -10.61 -26.47
C MET A 287 -14.85 -10.67 -25.48
N ILE A 288 -15.59 -9.57 -25.31
CA ILE A 288 -16.77 -9.52 -24.44
C ILE A 288 -17.94 -10.28 -25.09
N VAL A 289 -18.15 -10.13 -26.41
CA VAL A 289 -19.23 -10.77 -27.16
C VAL A 289 -19.01 -12.27 -27.30
N ASN A 290 -17.79 -12.72 -27.60
CA ASN A 290 -17.48 -14.16 -27.72
C ASN A 290 -17.61 -14.91 -26.39
N ASN A 291 -17.36 -14.24 -25.25
CA ASN A 291 -17.62 -14.80 -23.92
C ASN A 291 -19.11 -14.87 -23.56
N LYS A 292 -20.01 -14.22 -24.30
CA LYS A 292 -21.47 -14.40 -24.13
C LYS A 292 -22.01 -15.62 -24.89
N LYS A 293 -21.35 -16.05 -25.97
CA LYS A 293 -21.81 -17.15 -26.83
C LYS A 293 -21.36 -18.55 -26.38
N GLY A 294 -20.47 -18.65 -25.40
CA GLY A 294 -19.96 -19.93 -24.87
C GLY A 294 -20.66 -20.41 -23.59
N GLU A 295 -21.76 -19.76 -23.19
CA GLU A 295 -22.57 -20.10 -22.01
C GLU A 295 -23.99 -20.61 -22.39
N ASP A 296 -24.26 -20.81 -23.70
CA ASP A 296 -25.46 -21.47 -24.22
C ASP A 296 -25.18 -22.95 -24.55
#